data_AF-A0A176S4E5-F1
#
_entry.id   AF-A0A176S4E5-F1
#
_cell.length_a   1.000
_cell.length_b   1.000
_cell.length_c   1.000
_cell.angle_alpha   90.00
_cell.angle_beta   90.00
_cell.angle_gamma   90.00
#
_symmetry.space_group_name_H-M   'P 1'
#
loop_
_entity.id
_entity.type
_entity.pdbx_description
1 polymer ?
#
loop_
_entity_poly.entity_id
_entity_poly.type
_entity_poly.pdbx_seq_one_letter_code
_entity_poly.pdbx_strand_id
1 'polypeptide(L)'
;MPKASVLQKTELTYGLELGVGVGSIAGMLGGVLAVTFPPAGLILGGGAVIATTLAGASFGSVVSLLIARDIPNHELQTFETGIAQGQTLLILDIPTAQIDEITQLIKNTHPEAQIGVVKPAKERA
;
A
#
# COMPACT_ATOMS: atom_id res chain seq x y z
N MET A 1 7.87 19.19 -15.32
CA MET A 1 7.52 18.16 -14.32
C MET A 1 6.79 17.04 -15.06
N PRO A 2 7.40 15.85 -15.25
CA PRO A 2 6.74 14.75 -15.94
C PRO A 2 5.59 14.23 -15.06
N LYS A 3 4.41 14.01 -15.66
CA LYS A 3 3.28 13.38 -14.95
C LYS A 3 3.70 11.98 -14.54
N ALA A 4 3.57 11.66 -13.25
CA ALA A 4 3.71 10.30 -12.76
C ALA A 4 2.74 9.40 -13.56
N SER A 5 3.31 8.58 -14.43
CA SER A 5 2.56 7.58 -15.17
C SER A 5 2.05 6.56 -14.16
N VAL A 6 0.85 6.03 -14.41
CA VAL A 6 0.07 5.07 -13.62
C VAL A 6 0.76 3.69 -13.56
N LEU A 7 2.09 3.66 -13.60
CA LEU A 7 2.97 2.52 -13.85
C LEU A 7 4.03 2.30 -12.78
N GLN A 8 3.99 2.98 -11.62
CA GLN A 8 4.46 2.36 -10.35
C GLN A 8 3.48 1.24 -9.92
N LYS A 9 3.10 0.39 -10.88
CA LYS A 9 1.95 -0.52 -10.87
C LYS A 9 2.24 -1.80 -10.11
N THR A 10 3.49 -2.12 -9.82
CA THR A 10 3.88 -3.45 -9.34
C THR A 10 3.32 -3.76 -7.95
N GLU A 11 3.34 -2.80 -7.02
CA GLU A 11 2.87 -3.08 -5.64
C GLU A 11 1.34 -3.02 -5.51
N LEU A 12 0.69 -2.11 -6.24
CA LEU A 12 -0.77 -2.03 -6.25
C LEU A 12 -1.42 -3.21 -6.99
N THR A 13 -0.78 -3.69 -8.06
CA THR A 13 -1.29 -4.86 -8.80
C THR A 13 -1.18 -6.10 -7.94
N TYR A 14 -0.08 -6.28 -7.20
CA TYR A 14 0.09 -7.43 -6.32
C TYR A 14 -0.95 -7.48 -5.19
N GLY A 15 -1.19 -6.35 -4.51
CA GLY A 15 -2.22 -6.28 -3.46
C GLY A 15 -3.63 -6.55 -3.99
N LEU A 16 -3.97 -5.98 -5.15
CA LEU A 16 -5.25 -6.19 -5.82
C LEU A 16 -5.43 -7.66 -6.28
N GLU A 17 -4.41 -8.26 -6.87
CA GLU A 17 -4.41 -9.64 -7.34
C GLU A 17 -4.61 -10.63 -6.18
N LEU A 18 -3.92 -10.41 -5.06
CA LEU A 18 -4.12 -11.18 -3.84
C LEU A 18 -5.54 -11.02 -3.28
N GLY A 19 -6.08 -9.81 -3.27
CA GLY A 19 -7.43 -9.53 -2.74
C GLY A 19 -8.55 -10.16 -3.55
N VAL A 20 -8.46 -10.02 -4.88
CA VAL A 20 -9.39 -10.66 -5.81
C VAL A 20 -9.27 -12.18 -5.69
N GLY A 21 -8.05 -12.73 -5.66
CA GLY A 21 -7.82 -14.16 -5.55
C GLY A 21 -8.41 -14.76 -4.26
N VAL A 22 -8.01 -14.23 -3.11
CA VAL A 22 -8.45 -14.70 -1.79
C VAL A 22 -9.95 -14.46 -1.59
N GLY A 23 -10.45 -13.28 -1.95
CA GLY A 23 -11.87 -12.94 -1.83
C GLY A 23 -12.78 -13.79 -2.71
N SER A 24 -12.34 -14.14 -3.93
CA SER A 24 -13.08 -15.03 -4.83
C SER A 24 -13.17 -16.45 -4.28
N ILE A 25 -12.04 -17.01 -3.79
CA ILE A 25 -12.02 -18.35 -3.20
C ILE A 25 -12.91 -18.40 -1.96
N ALA A 26 -12.77 -17.42 -1.06
CA ALA A 26 -13.58 -17.33 0.15
C ALA A 26 -15.08 -17.16 -0.16
N GLY A 27 -15.43 -16.30 -1.12
CA GLY A 27 -16.81 -16.08 -1.56
C GLY A 27 -17.44 -17.31 -2.23
N MET A 28 -16.67 -18.08 -3.00
CA MET A 28 -17.10 -19.34 -3.59
C MET A 28 -17.37 -20.40 -2.52
N LEU A 29 -16.43 -20.60 -1.60
CA LEU A 29 -16.59 -21.54 -0.49
C LEU A 29 -17.77 -21.16 0.40
N GLY A 30 -17.91 -19.87 0.74
CA GLY A 30 -19.06 -19.36 1.48
C GLY A 30 -20.38 -19.59 0.74
N GLY A 31 -20.39 -19.44 -0.59
CA GLY A 31 -21.54 -19.74 -1.44
C GLY A 31 -21.93 -21.20 -1.43
N VAL A 32 -20.97 -22.10 -1.60
CA VAL A 32 -21.18 -23.56 -1.57
C VAL A 32 -21.71 -23.98 -0.19
N LEU A 33 -21.15 -23.44 0.88
CA LEU A 33 -21.62 -23.69 2.24
C LEU A 33 -23.05 -23.16 2.45
N ALA A 34 -23.37 -21.98 1.92
CA ALA A 34 -24.72 -21.42 2.01
C ALA A 34 -25.76 -22.26 1.24
N VAL A 35 -25.38 -22.86 0.11
CA VAL A 35 -26.26 -23.79 -0.63
C VAL A 35 -26.39 -25.14 0.09
N THR A 36 -25.32 -25.65 0.69
CA THR A 36 -25.30 -26.96 1.37
C THR A 36 -25.97 -26.91 2.74
N PHE A 37 -25.81 -25.79 3.45
CA PHE A 37 -26.37 -25.50 4.77
C PHE A 37 -27.15 -24.19 4.70
N PRO A 38 -28.35 -24.19 4.10
CA PRO A 38 -29.14 -22.98 3.94
C PRO A 38 -29.52 -22.38 5.30
N PRO A 39 -29.02 -21.18 5.65
CA PRO A 39 -29.47 -20.51 6.85
C PRO A 39 -30.92 -20.05 6.65
N ALA A 40 -31.74 -20.22 7.68
CA ALA A 40 -33.14 -19.74 7.72
C ALA A 40 -34.13 -20.36 6.71
N GLY A 41 -33.84 -21.56 6.17
CA GLY A 41 -34.78 -22.26 5.28
C GLY A 41 -34.90 -21.66 3.87
N LEU A 42 -33.94 -20.83 3.47
CA LEU A 42 -33.86 -20.25 2.13
C LEU A 42 -33.44 -21.30 1.12
N ILE A 43 -34.20 -21.45 0.03
CA ILE A 43 -33.80 -22.29 -1.10
C ILE A 43 -32.80 -21.49 -1.94
N LEU A 44 -31.51 -21.70 -1.67
CA LEU A 44 -30.41 -21.08 -2.40
C LEU A 44 -30.01 -22.00 -3.57
N GLY A 45 -30.32 -21.57 -4.81
CA GLY A 45 -29.90 -22.27 -6.02
C GLY A 45 -28.44 -21.96 -6.42
N GLY A 46 -27.98 -22.52 -7.53
CA GLY A 46 -26.60 -22.30 -8.03
C GLY A 46 -26.22 -20.82 -8.25
N GLY A 47 -27.20 -19.95 -8.47
CA GLY A 47 -26.99 -18.50 -8.55
C GLY A 47 -26.47 -17.86 -7.26
N ALA A 48 -26.73 -18.47 -6.10
CA ALA A 48 -26.21 -17.99 -4.82
C ALA A 48 -24.68 -18.10 -4.77
N VAL A 49 -24.10 -19.19 -5.31
CA VAL A 49 -22.64 -19.37 -5.36
C VAL A 49 -21.99 -18.30 -6.24
N ILE A 50 -22.59 -17.98 -7.39
CA ILE A 50 -22.09 -16.93 -8.27
C ILE A 50 -22.18 -15.56 -7.58
N ALA A 51 -23.31 -15.27 -6.93
CA ALA A 51 -23.52 -14.02 -6.22
C ALA A 51 -22.54 -13.82 -5.06
N THR A 52 -22.29 -14.86 -4.25
CA THR A 52 -21.33 -14.77 -3.13
C THR A 52 -19.89 -14.73 -3.59
N THR A 53 -19.56 -15.41 -4.70
CA THR A 53 -18.22 -15.31 -5.31
C THR A 53 -17.96 -13.89 -5.80
N LEU A 54 -18.92 -13.29 -6.51
CA LEU A 54 -18.80 -11.93 -7.02
C LEU A 54 -18.75 -10.89 -5.89
N ALA A 55 -19.57 -11.08 -4.85
CA ALA A 55 -19.55 -10.25 -3.65
C ALA A 55 -18.22 -10.38 -2.90
N GLY A 56 -17.70 -11.61 -2.73
CA GLY A 56 -16.42 -11.88 -2.08
C GLY A 56 -15.23 -11.30 -2.84
N ALA A 57 -15.22 -11.40 -4.17
CA ALA A 57 -14.21 -10.79 -5.02
C ALA A 57 -14.21 -9.25 -4.91
N SER A 58 -15.41 -8.65 -4.94
CA SER A 58 -15.58 -7.20 -4.82
C SER A 58 -15.13 -6.69 -3.45
N PHE A 59 -15.55 -7.38 -2.39
CA PHE A 59 -15.18 -7.02 -1.02
C PHE A 59 -13.69 -7.25 -0.75
N GLY A 60 -13.14 -8.37 -1.21
CA GLY A 60 -11.71 -8.68 -1.11
C GLY A 60 -10.83 -7.65 -1.82
N SER A 61 -11.30 -7.10 -2.95
CA SER A 61 -10.61 -6.01 -3.65
C SER A 61 -10.51 -4.75 -2.80
N VAL A 62 -11.60 -4.36 -2.12
CA VAL A 62 -11.63 -3.19 -1.25
C VAL A 62 -10.73 -3.39 -0.03
N VAL A 63 -10.81 -4.56 0.61
CA VAL A 63 -9.97 -4.88 1.78
C VAL A 63 -8.49 -4.92 1.40
N SER A 64 -8.13 -5.49 0.26
CA SER A 64 -6.74 -5.46 -0.21
C SER A 64 -6.22 -4.07 -0.53
N LEU A 65 -7.07 -3.17 -1.03
CA LEU A 65 -6.68 -1.77 -1.21
C LEU A 65 -6.39 -1.08 0.14
N LEU A 66 -7.12 -1.45 1.20
CA LEU A 66 -6.86 -0.94 2.56
C LEU A 66 -5.52 -1.48 3.09
N ILE A 67 -5.24 -2.77 2.90
CA ILE A 67 -3.98 -3.40 3.35
C ILE A 67 -2.78 -2.92 2.52
N ALA A 68 -2.95 -2.69 1.21
CA ALA A 68 -1.89 -2.19 0.34
C ALA A 68 -1.40 -0.78 0.71
N ARG A 69 -2.23 0.02 1.38
CA ARG A 69 -1.82 1.33 1.91
C ARG A 69 -0.87 1.24 3.10
N ASP A 70 -0.83 0.08 3.77
CA ASP A 70 -0.13 -0.10 5.03
C ASP A 70 1.09 -1.03 4.91
N ILE A 71 1.55 -1.31 3.68
CA ILE A 71 2.85 -1.96 3.48
C ILE A 71 3.91 -0.98 3.95
N PRO A 72 4.53 -1.20 5.13
CA PRO A 72 5.46 -0.25 5.69
C PRO A 72 6.72 -0.33 4.83
N ASN A 73 7.09 0.78 4.19
CA ASN A 73 8.43 0.87 3.64
C ASN A 73 9.38 0.79 4.83
N HIS A 74 10.11 -0.33 4.98
CA HIS A 74 10.98 -0.58 6.14
C HIS A 74 12.00 0.56 6.36
N GLU A 75 12.34 1.31 5.32
CA GLU A 75 13.22 2.49 5.41
C GLU A 75 12.63 3.65 6.22
N LEU A 76 11.30 3.76 6.30
CA LEU A 76 10.60 4.83 7.04
C LEU A 76 10.41 4.52 8.53
N GLN A 77 10.57 3.25 8.95
CA GLN A 77 10.47 2.86 10.37
C GLN A 77 11.45 3.63 11.26
N THR A 78 12.63 3.96 10.73
CA THR A 78 13.64 4.77 11.44
C THR A 78 13.13 6.17 11.78
N PHE A 79 12.19 6.70 11.00
CA PHE A 79 11.65 8.05 11.18
C PHE A 79 10.29 8.09 11.88
N GLU A 80 9.60 6.96 12.05
CA GLU A 80 8.31 6.87 12.75
C GLU A 80 8.36 7.48 14.15
N THR A 81 9.43 7.20 14.90
CA THR A 81 9.58 7.72 16.26
C THR A 81 9.65 9.24 16.28
N GLY A 82 10.36 9.85 15.32
CA GLY A 82 10.42 11.31 15.18
C GLY A 82 9.07 11.91 14.79
N ILE A 83 8.37 11.28 13.84
CA ILE A 83 7.04 11.71 13.40
C ILE A 83 6.02 11.65 14.54
N ALA A 84 6.01 10.55 15.31
CA ALA A 84 5.13 10.40 16.45
C ALA A 84 5.38 11.44 17.55
N GLN A 85 6.61 11.94 17.66
CA GLN A 85 6.99 13.03 18.56
C GLN A 85 6.66 14.43 18.00
N GLY A 86 6.01 14.52 16.84
CA GLY A 86 5.61 15.77 16.20
C GLY A 86 6.66 16.38 15.28
N GLN A 87 7.71 15.63 14.92
CA GLN A 87 8.71 16.09 13.95
C GLN A 87 8.23 15.87 12.51
N THR A 88 8.61 16.75 11.60
CA THR A 88 8.28 16.66 10.18
C THR A 88 9.46 16.07 9.40
N LEU A 89 9.23 15.01 8.63
CA LEU A 89 10.21 14.45 7.70
C LEU A 89 10.10 15.14 6.34
N LEU A 90 11.16 15.84 5.91
CA LEU A 90 11.26 16.47 4.59
C LEU A 90 12.30 15.74 3.75
N ILE A 91 11.87 15.21 2.59
CA ILE A 91 12.76 14.55 1.62
C ILE A 91 12.98 15.49 0.45
N LEU A 92 14.24 15.82 0.19
CA LEU A 92 14.66 16.71 -0.89
C LEU A 92 15.51 15.92 -1.89
N ASP A 93 15.11 15.91 -3.16
CA ASP A 93 15.94 15.39 -4.24
C ASP A 93 16.91 16.49 -4.68
N ILE A 94 18.19 16.34 -4.33
CA ILE A 94 19.23 17.35 -4.52
C ILE A 94 20.35 16.75 -5.37
N PRO A 95 20.77 17.40 -6.46
CA PRO A 95 21.96 16.99 -7.21
C PRO A 95 23.18 16.92 -6.29
N THR A 96 24.02 15.89 -6.42
CA THR A 96 25.17 15.66 -5.53
C THR A 96 26.09 16.87 -5.39
N ALA A 97 26.21 17.69 -6.44
CA ALA A 97 27.02 18.90 -6.45
C ALA A 97 26.49 20.04 -5.55
N GLN A 98 25.20 20.01 -5.19
CA GLN A 98 24.51 21.06 -4.43
C GLN A 98 24.20 20.66 -2.99
N ILE A 99 24.54 19.44 -2.57
CA ILE A 99 24.22 18.92 -1.24
C ILE A 99 24.80 19.83 -0.15
N ASP A 100 26.06 20.24 -0.28
CA ASP A 100 26.74 21.03 0.75
C ASP A 100 26.13 22.43 0.87
N GLU A 101 25.84 23.09 -0.26
CA GLU A 101 25.22 24.42 -0.29
C GLU A 101 23.84 24.41 0.38
N ILE A 102 22.97 23.47 -0.02
CA ILE A 102 21.62 23.35 0.53
C ILE A 102 21.68 22.96 2.02
N THR A 103 22.61 22.08 2.42
CA THR A 103 22.79 21.68 3.82
C THR A 103 23.15 22.88 4.70
N GLN A 104 24.04 23.76 4.22
CA GLN A 104 24.40 25.00 4.93
C GLN A 104 23.22 25.96 5.01
N LEU A 105 22.47 26.14 3.92
CA LEU A 105 21.28 26.99 3.91
C LEU A 105 20.22 26.53 4.92
N ILE A 106 19.98 25.22 4.99
CA ILE A 106 19.03 24.62 5.94
C ILE A 106 19.52 24.84 7.37
N LYS A 107 20.79 24.56 7.68
CA LYS A 107 21.34 24.75 9.03
C LYS A 107 21.30 26.21 9.49
N ASN A 108 21.48 27.16 8.58
CA ASN A 108 21.39 28.59 8.89
C ASN A 108 19.96 29.03 9.21
N THR A 109 18.96 28.44 8.55
CA THR A 109 17.55 28.81 8.70
C THR A 109 16.88 28.02 9.84
N HIS A 110 17.25 26.75 9.98
CA HIS A 110 16.71 25.78 10.93
C HIS A 110 17.86 24.99 11.58
N PRO A 111 18.49 25.54 12.63
CA PRO A 111 19.58 24.88 13.35
C PRO A 111 19.19 23.52 13.96
N GLU A 112 17.90 23.35 14.26
CA GLU A 112 17.30 22.14 14.82
C GLU A 112 17.15 20.98 13.80
N ALA A 113 17.36 21.23 12.51
CA ALA A 113 17.17 20.24 11.47
C ALA A 113 18.23 19.13 11.53
N GLN A 114 17.78 17.89 11.69
CA GLN A 114 18.63 16.70 11.52
C GLN A 114 18.65 16.30 10.05
N ILE A 115 19.83 16.37 9.43
CA ILE A 115 20.00 16.14 7.98
C ILE A 115 20.68 14.79 7.77
N GLY A 116 20.00 13.87 7.07
CA GLY A 116 20.56 12.62 6.59
C GLY A 116 20.73 12.65 5.07
N VAL A 117 21.90 12.24 4.58
CA VAL A 117 22.15 12.10 3.14
C VAL A 117 22.12 10.62 2.76
N VAL A 118 21.08 10.20 2.04
CA VAL A 118 20.96 8.85 1.49
C VAL A 118 21.42 8.88 0.04
N LYS A 119 22.49 8.15 -0.27
CA LYS A 119 22.91 7.97 -1.68
C LYS A 119 22.00 6.93 -2.32
N PRO A 120 21.53 7.15 -3.56
CA PRO A 120 20.75 6.14 -4.26
C PRO A 120 21.56 4.84 -4.35
N ALA A 121 20.94 3.72 -3.98
CA ALA A 121 21.51 2.42 -4.23
C ALA A 121 21.79 2.31 -5.73
N LYS A 122 23.04 1.97 -6.10
CA LYS A 122 23.44 1.80 -7.51
C LYS A 122 22.38 0.97 -8.23
N GLU A 123 21.82 1.56 -9.28
CA GLU A 123 20.96 0.90 -10.26
C GLU A 123 21.67 -0.40 -10.67
N ARG A 124 21.09 -1.54 -10.27
CA ARG A 124 21.56 -2.83 -10.76
C ARG A 124 21.19 -2.87 -12.25
N ALA A 125 22.22 -2.83 -13.09
CA ALA A 125 22.15 -3.02 -14.53
C ALA A 125 21.47 -4.33 -14.91
#